data_AF-A0A0N8JUY1-F1
#
_entry.id   AF-A0A0N8JUY1-F1
#
_cell.length_a   1.000
_cell.length_b   1.000
_cell.length_c   1.000
_cell.angle_alpha   90.00
_cell.angle_beta   90.00
_cell.angle_gamma   90.00
#
_symmetry.space_group_name_H-M   'P 1'
#
loop_
_entity.id
_entity.type
_entity.pdbx_description
1 polymer ?
#
loop_
_entity_poly.entity_id
_entity_poly.type
_entity_poly.pdbx_seq_one_letter_code
_entity_poly.pdbx_strand_id
1 'polypeptide(L)'
;TPYPGGFKCFTCEASVDNYECNRWAPDVYCPRETRYCYTRHHMDARGDSVSVTKRCVSLADCLSTGCADGNHEGHKVCTACCEGNICNLPLPRNETDAIFITTSPLSSAPRLPQLPYMAACFFITFTIIITFHLG
;
A
#
# COMPACT_ATOMS: atom_id res chain seq x y z
N THR A 1 3.45 1.60 25.22
CA THR A 1 4.00 2.77 24.48
C THR A 1 4.19 2.38 23.03
N PRO A 2 3.83 3.22 22.05
CA PRO A 2 4.06 2.91 20.64
C PRO A 2 5.55 2.76 20.33
N TYR A 3 5.87 1.95 19.33
CA TYR A 3 7.19 2.00 18.70
C TYR A 3 7.33 3.30 17.88
N PRO A 4 8.54 3.81 17.64
CA PRO A 4 8.75 5.00 16.80
C PRO A 4 8.12 4.80 15.42
N GLY A 5 7.25 5.73 15.00
CA GLY A 5 6.49 5.61 13.75
C GLY A 5 5.29 4.65 13.81
N GLY A 6 4.90 4.19 14.99
CA GLY A 6 3.69 3.38 15.18
C GLY A 6 2.42 4.16 14.83
N PHE A 7 1.49 3.48 14.18
CA PHE A 7 0.19 4.01 13.76
C PHE A 7 -0.92 3.01 14.11
N LYS A 8 -2.15 3.48 14.12
CA LYS A 8 -3.35 2.65 14.31
C LYS A 8 -4.21 2.71 13.05
N CYS A 9 -5.03 1.68 12.86
CA CYS A 9 -6.11 1.65 11.89
C CYS A 9 -7.36 1.16 12.60
N PHE A 10 -8.54 1.48 12.05
CA PHE A 10 -9.71 0.65 12.37
C PHE A 10 -9.48 -0.75 11.83
N THR A 11 -9.81 -1.78 12.62
CA THR A 11 -9.67 -3.18 12.22
C THR A 11 -10.94 -3.97 12.57
N CYS A 12 -11.45 -4.71 11.61
CA CYS A 12 -12.65 -5.54 11.73
C CYS A 12 -12.67 -6.54 10.56
N GLU A 13 -13.32 -7.69 10.74
CA GLU A 13 -13.49 -8.70 9.69
C GLU A 13 -14.98 -8.90 9.42
N ALA A 14 -15.40 -8.67 8.18
CA ALA A 14 -16.79 -8.85 7.72
C ALA A 14 -17.86 -8.23 8.65
N SER A 15 -17.61 -7.03 9.17
CA SER A 15 -18.59 -6.26 9.94
C SER A 15 -19.79 -5.89 9.08
N VAL A 16 -20.98 -5.84 9.66
CA VAL A 16 -22.23 -5.53 8.94
C VAL A 16 -22.24 -4.12 8.33
N ASP A 17 -21.57 -3.16 8.98
CA ASP A 17 -21.42 -1.80 8.48
C ASP A 17 -20.16 -1.11 9.05
N ASN A 18 -19.99 0.17 8.67
CA ASN A 18 -18.90 1.02 9.14
C ASN A 18 -18.98 1.36 10.62
N TYR A 19 -20.21 1.53 11.15
CA TYR A 19 -20.42 1.96 12.53
C TYR A 19 -19.98 0.86 13.48
N GLU A 20 -20.49 -0.36 13.30
CA GLU A 20 -20.11 -1.53 14.09
C GLU A 20 -18.59 -1.80 13.98
N CYS A 21 -18.03 -1.70 12.77
CA CYS A 21 -16.59 -1.87 12.55
C CYS A 21 -15.76 -0.86 13.36
N ASN A 22 -16.11 0.42 13.30
CA ASN A 22 -15.35 1.47 13.98
C ASN A 22 -15.61 1.48 15.49
N ARG A 23 -16.81 1.10 15.92
CA ARG A 23 -17.24 1.12 17.33
C ARG A 23 -16.52 0.06 18.16
N TRP A 24 -16.32 -1.13 17.60
CA TRP A 24 -15.73 -2.28 18.27
C TRP A 24 -14.28 -2.56 17.88
N ALA A 25 -13.68 -1.73 17.02
CA ALA A 25 -12.28 -1.83 16.67
C ALA A 25 -11.40 -1.76 17.92
N PRO A 26 -10.42 -2.67 18.07
CA PRO A 26 -9.51 -2.65 19.19
C PRO A 26 -8.60 -1.42 19.15
N ASP A 27 -8.37 -0.78 20.30
CA ASP A 27 -7.49 0.39 20.40
C ASP A 27 -6.00 0.00 20.49
N VAL A 28 -5.51 -0.74 19.49
CA VAL A 28 -4.14 -1.27 19.44
C VAL A 28 -3.36 -0.69 18.25
N TYR A 29 -2.04 -0.65 18.39
CA TYR A 29 -1.14 -0.27 17.28
C TYR A 29 -1.02 -1.38 16.25
N CYS A 30 -0.82 -0.99 15.00
CA CYS A 30 -0.59 -1.91 13.90
C CYS A 30 0.75 -2.69 14.06
N PRO A 31 0.88 -3.88 13.45
CA PRO A 31 2.13 -4.62 13.41
C PRO A 31 3.24 -3.86 12.67
N ARG A 32 4.51 -4.13 13.01
CA ARG A 32 5.68 -3.40 12.50
C ARG A 32 5.87 -3.54 10.98
N GLU A 33 5.41 -4.63 10.42
CA GLU A 33 5.54 -4.99 9.00
C GLU A 33 4.48 -4.31 8.12
N THR A 34 3.57 -3.55 8.74
CA THR A 34 2.49 -2.82 8.07
C THR A 34 2.79 -1.32 7.99
N ARG A 35 2.19 -0.64 7.02
CA ARG A 35 2.33 0.82 6.82
C ARG A 35 1.03 1.52 6.46
N TYR A 36 0.02 0.78 6.03
CA TYR A 36 -1.20 1.35 5.49
C TYR A 36 -2.44 0.78 6.18
N CYS A 37 -3.50 1.57 6.19
CA CYS A 37 -4.82 1.11 6.57
C CYS A 37 -5.60 0.73 5.31
N TYR A 38 -6.04 -0.52 5.25
CA TYR A 38 -6.85 -1.07 4.18
C TYR A 38 -8.32 -1.06 4.56
N THR A 39 -9.19 -0.81 3.59
CA THR A 39 -10.64 -0.94 3.71
C THR A 39 -11.20 -1.66 2.49
N ARG A 40 -11.97 -2.71 2.72
CA ARG A 40 -12.81 -3.38 1.71
C ARG A 40 -14.26 -3.22 2.11
N HIS A 41 -15.06 -2.70 1.19
CA HIS A 41 -16.49 -2.50 1.37
C HIS A 41 -17.24 -3.24 0.29
N HIS A 42 -18.01 -4.25 0.70
CA HIS A 42 -18.93 -4.98 -0.15
C HIS A 42 -20.33 -4.39 0.04
N MET A 43 -20.93 -3.93 -1.05
CA MET A 43 -22.26 -3.32 -1.09
C MET A 43 -23.22 -4.16 -1.93
N ASP A 44 -24.50 -4.04 -1.59
CA ASP A 44 -25.60 -4.51 -2.44
C ASP A 44 -25.84 -3.55 -3.62
N ALA A 45 -26.78 -3.88 -4.50
CA ALA A 45 -27.12 -3.06 -5.67
C ALA A 45 -27.69 -1.67 -5.32
N ARG A 46 -28.17 -1.46 -4.09
CA ARG A 46 -28.67 -0.16 -3.60
C ARG A 46 -27.55 0.69 -2.99
N GLY A 47 -26.39 0.09 -2.74
CA GLY A 47 -25.25 0.72 -2.07
C GLY A 47 -25.25 0.52 -0.55
N ASP A 48 -26.14 -0.33 -0.03
CA ASP A 48 -26.16 -0.69 1.39
C ASP A 48 -24.99 -1.62 1.70
N SER A 49 -24.39 -1.47 2.88
CA SER A 49 -23.28 -2.31 3.32
C SER A 49 -23.74 -3.76 3.50
N VAL A 50 -23.09 -4.68 2.80
CA VAL A 50 -23.20 -6.13 3.01
C VAL A 50 -22.11 -6.59 3.96
N SER A 51 -20.87 -6.12 3.74
CA SER A 51 -19.77 -6.36 4.68
C SER A 51 -18.67 -5.31 4.57
N VAL A 52 -17.99 -5.08 5.70
CA VAL A 52 -16.84 -4.18 5.84
C VAL A 52 -15.69 -4.94 6.48
N THR A 53 -14.54 -4.96 5.81
CA THR A 53 -13.28 -5.45 6.39
C THR A 53 -12.27 -4.32 6.41
N LYS A 54 -11.62 -4.11 7.55
CA LYS A 54 -10.54 -3.14 7.73
C LYS A 54 -9.35 -3.81 8.39
N ARG A 55 -8.14 -3.50 7.93
CA ARG A 55 -6.90 -4.13 8.45
C ARG A 55 -5.69 -3.22 8.28
N CYS A 56 -4.69 -3.41 9.14
CA CYS A 56 -3.34 -2.90 8.92
C CYS A 56 -2.66 -3.78 7.87
N VAL A 57 -2.03 -3.19 6.85
CA VAL A 57 -1.46 -3.94 5.73
C VAL A 57 -0.11 -3.42 5.25
N SER A 58 0.56 -4.26 4.45
CA SER A 58 1.78 -3.92 3.72
C SER A 58 1.47 -3.18 2.42
N LEU A 59 2.50 -2.71 1.70
CA LEU A 59 2.31 -2.09 0.38
C LEU A 59 1.64 -3.05 -0.62
N ALA A 60 1.99 -4.33 -0.58
CA ALA A 60 1.53 -5.32 -1.56
C ALA A 60 0.00 -5.42 -1.60
N ASP A 61 -0.64 -5.31 -0.43
CA ASP A 61 -2.09 -5.34 -0.27
C ASP A 61 -2.80 -4.11 -0.86
N CYS A 62 -2.08 -2.99 -1.03
CA CYS A 62 -2.61 -1.71 -1.49
C CYS A 62 -2.37 -1.43 -2.97
N LEU A 63 -1.72 -2.35 -3.70
CA LEU A 63 -1.47 -2.20 -5.14
C LEU A 63 -2.72 -2.47 -6.00
N SER A 64 -3.79 -2.99 -5.40
CA SER A 64 -5.07 -3.28 -6.07
C SER A 64 -6.23 -2.60 -5.34
N THR A 65 -6.29 -1.27 -5.47
CA THR A 65 -7.45 -0.46 -5.07
C THR A 65 -8.38 -0.23 -6.27
N GLY A 66 -9.63 0.13 -6.01
CA GLY A 66 -10.66 0.37 -7.02
C GLY A 66 -11.98 -0.30 -6.65
N CYS A 67 -12.99 -0.17 -7.50
CA CYS A 67 -14.20 -0.97 -7.38
C CYS A 67 -14.26 -2.06 -8.46
N ALA A 68 -14.90 -3.17 -8.11
CA ALA A 68 -15.22 -4.24 -9.04
C ALA A 68 -16.69 -4.64 -8.83
N ASP A 69 -17.41 -4.80 -9.93
CA ASP A 69 -18.74 -5.37 -9.90
C ASP A 69 -18.65 -6.87 -9.60
N GLY A 70 -19.49 -7.35 -8.70
CA GLY A 70 -19.61 -8.76 -8.36
C GLY A 70 -20.39 -9.52 -9.44
N ASN A 71 -20.06 -10.80 -9.63
CA ASN A 71 -20.67 -11.65 -10.66
C ASN A 71 -22.17 -11.95 -10.45
N HIS A 72 -22.78 -11.58 -9.32
CA HIS A 72 -24.18 -11.86 -9.00
C HIS A 72 -24.89 -10.63 -8.39
N GLU A 73 -26.14 -10.42 -8.80
CA GLU A 73 -27.14 -9.53 -8.16
C GLU A 73 -26.81 -8.02 -8.09
N GLY A 74 -25.80 -7.55 -8.84
CA GLY A 74 -25.43 -6.13 -8.82
C GLY A 74 -24.67 -5.71 -7.57
N HIS A 75 -24.07 -6.67 -6.86
CA HIS A 75 -23.14 -6.39 -5.77
C HIS A 75 -21.91 -5.66 -6.28
N LYS A 76 -21.32 -4.80 -5.45
CA LYS A 76 -20.09 -4.07 -5.77
C LYS A 76 -19.11 -4.16 -4.63
N VAL A 77 -17.83 -4.36 -4.93
CA VAL A 77 -16.75 -4.41 -3.95
C VAL A 77 -15.79 -3.28 -4.22
N CYS A 78 -15.64 -2.36 -3.28
CA CYS A 78 -14.68 -1.25 -3.37
C CYS A 78 -13.55 -1.43 -2.34
N THR A 79 -12.33 -1.20 -2.79
CA THR A 79 -11.11 -1.33 -1.98
C THR A 79 -10.32 -0.04 -1.99
N ALA A 80 -9.96 0.46 -0.81
CA ALA A 80 -9.13 1.65 -0.64
C ALA A 80 -8.01 1.41 0.37
N CYS A 81 -6.93 2.16 0.22
CA CYS A 81 -5.85 2.23 1.19
C CYS A 81 -5.51 3.68 1.53
N CYS A 82 -5.09 3.91 2.77
CA CYS A 82 -4.57 5.19 3.19
C CYS A 82 -3.34 5.04 4.09
N GLU A 83 -2.46 6.03 4.06
CA GLU A 83 -1.34 6.17 5.00
C GLU A 83 -1.70 7.16 6.11
N GLY A 84 -1.44 6.78 7.37
CA GLY A 84 -1.64 7.65 8.52
C GLY A 84 -2.40 6.98 9.67
N ASN A 85 -2.38 7.63 10.82
CA ASN A 85 -3.08 7.14 12.02
C ASN A 85 -4.59 7.26 11.84
N ILE A 86 -5.32 6.16 12.02
CA ILE A 86 -6.80 6.02 11.94
C ILE A 86 -7.41 6.61 10.66
N CYS A 87 -6.64 6.64 9.56
CA CYS A 87 -7.04 7.29 8.31
C CYS A 87 -8.23 6.60 7.63
N ASN A 88 -8.46 5.31 7.91
CA ASN A 88 -9.52 4.49 7.30
C ASN A 88 -10.88 4.61 8.03
N LEU A 89 -11.23 5.80 8.52
CA LEU A 89 -12.53 6.06 9.14
C LEU A 89 -13.72 5.91 8.16
N PRO A 90 -13.69 6.49 6.93
CA PRO A 90 -14.77 6.34 5.95
C PRO A 90 -14.70 5.00 5.19
N LEU A 91 -15.75 4.69 4.44
CA LEU A 91 -15.78 3.57 3.49
C LEU A 91 -15.64 4.08 2.05
N PRO A 92 -14.91 3.35 1.18
CA PRO A 92 -14.99 3.58 -0.26
C PRO A 92 -16.34 3.09 -0.80
N ARG A 93 -16.95 3.85 -1.70
CA ARG A 93 -18.24 3.56 -2.33
C ARG A 93 -18.20 3.63 -3.85
N ASN A 94 -17.18 4.22 -4.46
CA ASN A 94 -17.03 4.41 -5.90
C ASN A 94 -15.55 4.49 -6.32
N GLU A 95 -15.27 4.60 -7.63
CA GLU A 95 -13.88 4.65 -8.13
C GLU A 95 -13.10 5.88 -7.65
N THR A 96 -13.78 6.96 -7.29
CA THR A 96 -13.14 8.20 -6.85
C THR A 96 -12.60 8.09 -5.43
N ASP A 97 -13.27 7.35 -4.55
CA ASP A 97 -12.85 7.13 -3.17
C ASP A 97 -12.19 5.77 -2.92
N ALA A 98 -12.31 4.81 -3.85
CA ALA A 98 -11.62 3.53 -3.86
C ALA A 98 -10.18 3.63 -4.39
N ILE A 99 -9.38 4.52 -3.78
CA ILE A 99 -8.01 4.82 -4.21
C ILE A 99 -6.98 4.48 -3.14
N PHE A 100 -5.70 4.50 -3.51
CA PHE A 100 -4.58 4.43 -2.58
C PHE A 100 -4.01 5.83 -2.32
N ILE A 101 -4.26 6.38 -1.13
CA ILE A 101 -3.72 7.67 -0.68
C ILE A 101 -2.46 7.43 0.17
N THR A 102 -1.32 7.92 -0.32
CA THR A 102 -0.02 7.79 0.35
C THR A 102 0.71 9.12 0.31
N THR A 103 1.38 9.46 1.41
CA THR A 103 2.24 10.64 1.53
C THR A 103 3.71 10.29 1.37
N SER A 104 4.08 9.05 1.67
CA SER A 104 5.42 8.53 1.50
C SER A 104 5.63 8.01 0.07
N PRO A 105 6.82 8.20 -0.51
CA PRO A 105 7.16 7.60 -1.80
C PRO A 105 7.09 6.07 -1.72
N LEU A 106 6.44 5.44 -2.70
CA LEU A 106 6.32 3.98 -2.80
C LEU A 106 7.67 3.27 -2.93
N SER A 107 8.66 3.93 -3.54
CA SER A 107 10.01 3.42 -3.71
C SER A 107 10.93 3.98 -2.63
N SER A 108 11.19 3.17 -1.60
CA SER A 108 12.41 3.29 -0.80
C SER A 108 13.48 2.36 -1.38
N ALA A 109 13.77 2.47 -2.68
CA ALA A 109 14.95 1.81 -3.21
C ALA A 109 16.17 2.56 -2.63
N PRO A 110 17.08 1.93 -1.87
CA PRO A 110 18.36 2.56 -1.59
C PRO A 110 18.97 2.89 -2.95
N ARG A 111 19.20 4.19 -3.22
CA ARG A 111 20.03 4.59 -4.35
C ARG A 111 21.38 3.94 -4.09
N LEU A 112 21.67 2.83 -4.78
CA LEU A 112 23.02 2.32 -4.84
C LEU A 112 23.90 3.49 -5.27
N PRO A 113 24.97 3.85 -4.53
CA PRO A 113 25.92 4.82 -5.03
C PRO A 113 26.39 4.29 -6.37
N GLN A 114 26.18 5.06 -7.43
CA GLN A 114 26.72 4.78 -8.75
C GLN A 114 28.25 4.84 -8.63
N LEU A 115 28.86 3.73 -8.24
CA LEU A 115 30.30 3.57 -8.20
C LEU A 115 30.79 3.63 -9.65
N PRO A 116 31.87 4.38 -9.96
CA PRO A 116 32.30 4.65 -11.33
C PRO A 116 32.99 3.43 -11.97
N TYR A 117 32.26 2.34 -12.17
CA TYR A 117 32.71 1.17 -12.93
C TYR A 117 33.02 1.53 -14.39
N MET A 118 32.40 2.60 -14.90
CA MET A 118 32.69 3.10 -16.24
C MET A 118 34.09 3.71 -16.36
N ALA A 119 34.65 4.28 -15.28
CA ALA A 119 36.00 4.84 -15.33
C ALA A 119 37.08 3.75 -15.35
N ALA A 120 36.89 2.65 -14.61
CA ALA A 120 37.85 1.54 -14.54
C ALA A 120 38.00 0.80 -15.88
N CYS A 121 36.93 0.64 -16.66
CA CYS A 121 37.00 -0.01 -17.98
C CYS A 121 37.81 0.79 -19.01
N PHE A 122 37.76 2.13 -18.97
CA PHE A 122 38.53 2.96 -19.91
C PHE A 122 40.03 2.89 -19.66
N PHE A 123 40.47 2.77 -18.40
CA PHE A 123 41.90 2.65 -18.11
C PHE A 123 42.49 1.30 -18.53
N ILE A 124 41.72 0.21 -18.44
CA ILE A 124 42.18 -1.14 -18.82
C ILE A 124 42.28 -1.29 -20.35
N THR A 125 41.35 -0.71 -21.11
CA THR A 125 41.43 -0.75 -22.58
C THR A 125 42.57 0.10 -23.11
N PHE A 126 42.82 1.26 -22.50
CA PHE A 126 43.90 2.16 -22.91
C PHE A 126 45.29 1.56 -22.65
N THR A 127 45.50 0.86 -21.53
CA THR A 127 46.78 0.19 -21.26
C THR A 127 47.03 -0.98 -22.22
N ILE A 128 46.00 -1.78 -22.53
CA ILE A 128 46.13 -2.89 -23.49
C ILE A 128 46.50 -2.36 -24.88
N ILE A 129 45.84 -1.31 -25.37
CA ILE A 129 46.11 -0.73 -26.69
C ILE A 129 47.55 -0.19 -26.78
N ILE A 130 48.06 0.47 -25.72
CA ILE A 130 49.45 0.95 -25.71
C ILE A 130 50.45 -0.21 -25.74
N THR A 131 50.20 -1.30 -25.01
CA THR A 131 51.10 -2.46 -25.00
C THR A 131 51.17 -3.18 -26.35
N PHE A 132 50.09 -3.21 -27.13
CA PHE A 132 50.07 -3.83 -28.46
C PHE A 132 50.69 -2.96 -29.57
N HIS A 133 50.86 -1.65 -29.36
CA HIS A 133 51.43 -0.76 -30.37
C HIS A 133 52.95 -0.55 -30.23
N LEU A 134 53.55 -0.98 -29.11
CA LEU A 134 54.98 -0.83 -28.79
C LEU A 134 55.77 -2.17 -28.75
N GLY A 135 55.15 -3.29 -29.12
CA GLY A 135 55.81 -4.59 -29.29
C GLY A 135 55.78 -5.03 -30.75
#